data_AF-A0A3G7U5K9-F1
#
_entry.id   AF-A0A3G7U5K9-F1
#
_cell.length_a   1.000
_cell.length_b   1.000
_cell.length_c   1.000
_cell.angle_alpha   90.00
_cell.angle_beta   90.00
_cell.angle_gamma   90.00
#
_symmetry.space_group_name_H-M   'P 1'
#
loop_
_entity.id
_entity.type
_entity.pdbx_description
1 polymer ?
#
loop_
_entity_poly.entity_id
_entity_poly.type
_entity_poly.pdbx_seq_one_letter_code
_entity_poly.pdbx_strand_id
1 'polypeptide(L)'
;MFAGICQQAPIANPEEAHAWQWLSLTEVSRRINLAPQTFSIWFRRIFEHHDVAGLRSWQAQARNALFDSWRHDTIERTERMLEQHLLTPDTSPSTLHEAMSYAVLGGGKRVRPLLCQAARSAAGANPVALDMVSAALEMMHIYSLVGDALQSQAFITLRRVPLVAAHQALLMGELAMAVGSLGMAGGQMIDISSIGQELGLAQLEQMHQRKTGALIRAALRMAGLCADDAPPFDLAPWIVTPRRSAWRTKWSMTFSMPR
;
A
#
# COMPACT_ATOMS: atom_id res chain seq x y z
N MET A 1 -15.04 -10.39 8.31
CA MET A 1 -15.85 -9.78 9.37
C MET A 1 -15.01 -8.68 10.01
N PHE A 2 -15.27 -7.42 9.69
CA PHE A 2 -14.60 -6.30 10.36
C PHE A 2 -15.47 -5.87 11.56
N ALA A 3 -14.89 -5.86 12.75
CA ALA A 3 -15.52 -5.30 13.94
C ALA A 3 -14.97 -3.87 14.13
N GLY A 4 -15.81 -2.86 13.91
CA GLY A 4 -15.48 -1.46 14.14
C GLY A 4 -16.09 -0.96 15.45
N ILE A 5 -15.36 -0.13 16.18
CA ILE A 5 -15.85 0.58 17.37
C ILE A 5 -16.23 2.00 16.92
N CYS A 6 -17.50 2.39 17.05
CA CYS A 6 -18.00 3.71 16.62
C CYS A 6 -18.59 4.52 17.79
N GLN A 7 -18.53 5.84 17.71
CA GLN A 7 -18.98 6.79 18.74
C GLN A 7 -20.52 6.91 18.84
N GLN A 8 -21.24 6.60 17.78
CA GLN A 8 -22.70 6.48 17.71
C GLN A 8 -23.03 5.21 16.90
N ALA A 9 -24.28 4.72 16.95
CA ALA A 9 -24.70 3.68 16.01
C ALA A 9 -24.49 4.24 14.60
N PRO A 10 -23.55 3.70 13.80
CA PRO A 10 -23.27 4.25 12.49
C PRO A 10 -24.53 4.15 11.64
N ILE A 11 -24.97 5.27 11.08
CA ILE A 11 -26.04 5.27 10.07
C ILE A 11 -25.41 4.66 8.82
N ALA A 12 -25.87 3.47 8.45
CA ALA A 12 -25.32 2.76 7.31
C ALA A 12 -25.50 3.61 6.05
N ASN A 13 -24.46 3.67 5.20
CA ASN A 13 -24.63 4.11 3.83
C ASN A 13 -25.68 3.18 3.17
N PRO A 14 -26.83 3.69 2.72
CA PRO A 14 -27.92 2.84 2.20
C PRO A 14 -27.47 1.92 1.06
N GLU A 15 -26.47 2.34 0.27
CA GLU A 15 -25.95 1.60 -0.87
C GLU A 15 -24.98 0.46 -0.48
N GLU A 16 -24.35 0.52 0.71
CA GLU A 16 -23.40 -0.49 1.19
C GLU A 16 -24.00 -1.45 2.24
N ALA A 17 -25.19 -1.13 2.76
CA ALA A 17 -25.77 -1.77 3.95
C ALA A 17 -26.25 -3.22 3.78
N HIS A 18 -26.54 -3.68 2.56
CA HIS A 18 -27.24 -4.96 2.36
C HIS A 18 -26.42 -6.21 2.72
N ALA A 19 -25.09 -6.08 2.87
CA ALA A 19 -24.20 -7.21 3.19
C ALA A 19 -23.57 -7.14 4.59
N TRP A 20 -23.84 -6.08 5.37
CA TRP A 20 -23.13 -5.81 6.62
C TRP A 20 -24.03 -6.11 7.82
N GLN A 21 -23.77 -7.22 8.51
CA GLN A 21 -24.41 -7.52 9.79
C GLN A 21 -23.53 -7.06 10.95
N TRP A 22 -24.04 -6.11 11.74
CA TRP A 22 -23.43 -5.70 12.99
C TRP A 22 -23.73 -6.74 14.07
N LEU A 23 -22.69 -7.33 14.66
CA LEU A 23 -22.80 -8.29 15.75
C LEU A 23 -22.51 -7.60 17.08
N SER A 24 -23.34 -7.87 18.09
CA SER A 24 -23.05 -7.44 19.46
C SER A 24 -21.84 -8.20 20.02
N LEU A 25 -21.13 -7.63 21.00
CA LEU A 25 -20.00 -8.32 21.66
C LEU A 25 -20.41 -9.70 22.23
N THR A 26 -21.65 -9.80 22.74
CA THR A 26 -22.24 -11.05 23.23
C THR A 26 -22.39 -12.07 22.11
N GLU A 27 -22.87 -11.63 20.94
CA GLU A 27 -23.05 -12.49 19.77
C GLU A 27 -21.71 -12.92 19.16
N VAL A 28 -20.71 -12.03 19.13
CA VAL A 28 -19.34 -12.36 18.71
C VAL A 28 -18.73 -13.41 19.63
N SER A 29 -18.83 -13.22 20.96
CA SER A 29 -18.35 -14.20 21.96
C SER A 29 -19.02 -15.57 21.79
N ARG A 30 -20.34 -15.58 21.59
CA ARG A 30 -21.09 -16.82 21.31
C ARG A 30 -20.60 -17.55 20.06
N ARG A 31 -20.35 -16.82 18.97
CA ARG A 31 -19.84 -17.41 17.71
C ARG A 31 -18.42 -17.93 17.82
N ILE A 32 -17.55 -17.24 18.55
CA ILE A 32 -16.19 -17.72 18.83
C ILE A 32 -16.25 -19.06 19.58
N ASN A 33 -17.13 -19.18 20.58
CA ASN A 33 -17.30 -20.42 21.34
C ASN A 33 -17.86 -21.58 20.52
N LEU A 34 -18.75 -21.30 19.56
CA LEU A 34 -19.37 -22.33 18.70
C LEU A 34 -18.47 -22.80 17.55
N ALA A 35 -17.65 -21.91 16.99
CA ALA A 35 -16.83 -22.22 15.80
C ALA A 35 -15.47 -21.50 15.85
N PRO A 36 -14.59 -21.81 16.81
CA PRO A 36 -13.35 -21.08 17.04
C PRO A 36 -12.42 -21.05 15.81
N GLN A 37 -12.39 -22.12 15.03
CA GLN A 37 -11.60 -22.24 13.79
C GLN A 37 -11.97 -21.23 12.70
N THR A 38 -13.16 -20.61 12.77
CA THR A 38 -13.60 -19.59 11.81
C THR A 38 -13.06 -18.19 12.13
N PHE A 39 -12.41 -18.03 13.28
CA PHE A 39 -11.81 -16.78 13.75
C PHE A 39 -10.29 -16.93 13.85
N SER A 40 -9.57 -15.84 13.53
CA SER A 40 -8.11 -15.83 13.68
C SER A 40 -7.72 -16.11 15.12
N ILE A 41 -6.58 -16.77 15.31
CA ILE A 41 -6.04 -17.11 16.64
C ILE A 41 -5.93 -15.86 17.52
N TRP A 42 -5.49 -14.74 16.94
CA TRP A 42 -5.37 -13.46 17.64
C TRP A 42 -6.70 -12.87 18.08
N PHE A 43 -7.74 -12.97 17.24
CA PHE A 43 -9.07 -12.47 17.59
C PHE A 43 -9.69 -13.29 18.73
N ARG A 44 -9.45 -14.62 18.74
CA ARG A 44 -9.89 -15.49 19.84
C ARG A 44 -9.22 -15.17 21.17
N ARG A 45 -7.90 -14.94 21.17
CA ARG A 45 -7.14 -14.57 22.38
C ARG A 45 -7.68 -13.34 23.10
N ILE A 46 -8.21 -12.35 22.37
CA ILE A 46 -8.82 -11.16 22.98
C ILE A 46 -10.01 -11.56 23.88
N PHE A 47 -10.85 -12.50 23.44
CA PHE A 47 -12.02 -12.97 24.20
C PHE A 47 -11.68 -14.04 25.25
N GLU A 48 -10.51 -14.68 25.14
CA GLU A 48 -9.97 -15.55 26.19
C GLU A 48 -9.45 -14.73 27.39
N HIS A 49 -8.84 -13.56 27.12
CA HIS A 49 -8.30 -12.68 28.16
C HIS A 49 -9.32 -11.65 28.70
N HIS A 50 -10.35 -11.32 27.93
CA HIS A 50 -11.37 -10.35 28.32
C HIS A 50 -12.77 -10.89 28.04
N ASP A 51 -13.58 -11.02 29.09
CA ASP A 51 -15.01 -11.32 28.94
C ASP A 51 -15.77 -10.11 28.38
N VAL A 52 -17.05 -10.30 28.03
CA VAL A 52 -17.87 -9.22 27.44
C VAL A 52 -17.96 -8.00 28.37
N ALA A 53 -17.98 -8.22 29.69
CA ALA A 53 -17.99 -7.14 30.67
C ALA A 53 -16.65 -6.38 30.70
N GLY A 54 -15.53 -7.09 30.64
CA GLY A 54 -14.17 -6.55 30.51
C GLY A 54 -14.00 -5.74 29.23
N LEU A 55 -14.50 -6.24 28.09
CA LEU A 55 -14.48 -5.52 26.82
C LEU A 55 -15.35 -4.25 26.86
N ARG A 56 -16.52 -4.29 27.50
CA ARG A 56 -17.38 -3.10 27.71
C ARG A 56 -16.75 -2.10 28.68
N SER A 57 -16.07 -2.58 29.72
CA SER A 57 -15.30 -1.75 30.64
C SER A 57 -14.14 -1.07 29.91
N TRP A 58 -13.45 -1.80 29.03
CA TRP A 58 -12.41 -1.26 28.16
C TRP A 58 -12.97 -0.19 27.20
N GLN A 59 -14.15 -0.44 26.61
CA GLN A 59 -14.86 0.55 25.79
C GLN A 59 -15.28 1.80 26.59
N ALA A 60 -15.69 1.64 27.85
CA ALA A 60 -16.03 2.76 28.72
C ALA A 60 -14.80 3.54 29.19
N GLN A 61 -13.70 2.85 29.49
CA GLN A 61 -12.41 3.46 29.80
C GLN A 61 -11.85 4.21 28.59
N ALA A 62 -12.07 3.69 27.38
CA ALA A 62 -11.79 4.37 26.11
C ALA A 62 -12.56 5.70 25.92
N ARG A 63 -13.51 6.04 26.80
CA ARG A 63 -14.29 7.27 26.77
C ARG A 63 -13.93 8.28 27.86
N ASN A 64 -12.94 7.98 28.71
CA ASN A 64 -12.53 8.84 29.81
C ASN A 64 -11.20 9.56 29.52
N ALA A 65 -10.85 10.59 30.30
CA ALA A 65 -9.58 11.34 30.17
C ALA A 65 -8.33 10.44 30.16
N LEU A 66 -8.40 9.25 30.76
CA LEU A 66 -7.37 8.22 30.69
C LEU A 66 -7.12 7.71 29.26
N PHE A 67 -8.14 7.59 28.42
CA PHE A 67 -8.01 7.24 27.02
C PHE A 67 -7.39 8.36 26.20
N ASP A 68 -7.78 9.61 26.45
CA ASP A 68 -7.17 10.74 25.77
C ASP A 68 -5.69 10.87 26.13
N SER A 69 -5.35 10.69 27.41
CA SER A 69 -3.97 10.61 27.88
C SER A 69 -3.22 9.45 27.21
N TRP A 70 -3.77 8.23 27.26
CA TRP A 70 -3.17 7.05 26.62
C TRP A 70 -2.98 7.23 25.11
N ARG A 71 -3.97 7.83 24.42
CA ARG A 71 -3.93 8.12 22.99
C ARG A 71 -2.83 9.13 22.70
N HIS A 72 -2.75 10.20 23.48
CA HIS A 72 -1.72 11.22 23.35
C HIS A 72 -0.33 10.61 23.55
N ASP A 73 -0.11 9.89 24.64
CA ASP A 73 1.16 9.22 24.94
C ASP A 73 1.56 8.22 23.85
N THR A 74 0.59 7.49 23.31
CA THR A 74 0.82 6.52 22.23
C THR A 74 1.23 7.20 20.93
N ILE A 75 0.57 8.30 20.57
CA ILE A 75 0.94 9.12 19.42
C ILE A 75 2.34 9.66 19.61
N GLU A 76 2.63 10.26 20.76
CA GLU A 76 3.93 10.87 21.04
C GLU A 76 5.07 9.85 20.99
N ARG A 77 4.89 8.66 21.58
CA ARG A 77 5.88 7.58 21.46
C ARG A 77 6.07 7.12 20.01
N THR A 78 4.99 7.07 19.23
CA THR A 78 5.08 6.72 17.81
C THR A 78 5.87 7.76 17.04
N GLU A 79 5.60 9.06 17.24
CA GLU A 79 6.36 10.15 16.59
C GLU A 79 7.85 10.04 16.92
N ARG A 80 8.20 9.84 18.20
CA ARG A 80 9.60 9.65 18.61
C ARG A 80 10.26 8.45 17.92
N MET A 81 9.55 7.32 17.79
CA MET A 81 10.08 6.15 17.08
C MET A 81 10.24 6.41 15.58
N LEU A 82 9.31 7.15 14.96
CA LEU A 82 9.42 7.55 13.56
C LEU A 82 10.66 8.42 13.36
N GLU A 83 10.86 9.45 14.20
CA GLU A 83 12.05 10.32 14.18
C GLU A 83 13.35 9.54 14.35
N GLN A 84 13.39 8.60 15.31
CA GLN A 84 14.60 7.83 15.61
C GLN A 84 14.99 6.84 14.50
N HIS A 85 14.02 6.35 13.73
CA HIS A 85 14.26 5.31 12.72
C HIS A 85 14.26 5.83 11.28
N LEU A 86 13.91 7.10 11.05
CA LEU A 86 14.14 7.76 9.77
C LEU A 86 15.63 8.06 9.59
N LEU A 87 16.13 7.90 8.37
CA LEU A 87 17.49 8.27 8.01
C LEU A 87 17.64 9.80 8.09
N THR A 88 18.78 10.27 8.58
CA THR A 88 19.01 11.71 8.76
C THR A 88 19.29 12.40 7.42
N PRO A 89 18.90 13.68 7.26
CA PRO A 89 19.27 14.50 6.09
C PRO A 89 20.77 14.60 5.85
N ASP A 90 21.60 14.42 6.88
CA ASP A 90 23.06 14.45 6.77
C ASP A 90 23.64 13.22 6.05
N THR A 91 22.82 12.18 5.82
CA THR A 91 23.20 10.98 5.08
C THR A 91 22.79 11.12 3.62
N SER A 92 23.70 10.91 2.67
CA SER A 92 23.38 10.91 1.24
C SER A 92 22.54 9.67 0.86
N PRO A 93 21.45 9.79 0.05
CA PRO A 93 20.94 11.01 -0.58
C PRO A 93 20.04 11.85 0.35
N SER A 94 20.51 13.05 0.71
CA SER A 94 19.89 13.94 1.71
C SER A 94 18.47 14.37 1.34
N THR A 95 18.24 14.75 0.08
CA THR A 95 16.93 15.19 -0.42
C THR A 95 15.86 14.11 -0.30
N LEU A 96 16.23 12.83 -0.46
CA LEU A 96 15.29 11.72 -0.28
C LEU A 96 14.91 11.58 1.20
N HIS A 97 15.89 11.67 2.10
CA HIS A 97 15.65 11.58 3.55
C HIS A 97 14.81 12.76 4.07
N GLU A 98 15.01 13.96 3.53
CA GLU A 98 14.16 15.12 3.82
C GLU A 98 12.71 14.88 3.36
N ALA A 99 12.50 14.37 2.14
CA ALA A 99 11.18 14.06 1.62
C ALA A 99 10.47 12.96 2.44
N MET A 100 11.20 11.93 2.85
CA MET A 100 10.69 10.87 3.73
C MET A 100 10.26 11.44 5.09
N SER A 101 11.10 12.27 5.71
CA SER A 101 10.80 12.92 6.99
C SER A 101 9.58 13.84 6.88
N TYR A 102 9.50 14.65 5.81
CA TYR A 102 8.36 15.52 5.55
C TYR A 102 7.05 14.73 5.44
N ALA A 103 7.05 13.62 4.69
CA ALA A 103 5.87 12.79 4.50
C ALA A 103 5.44 12.09 5.81
N VAL A 104 6.40 11.63 6.61
CA VAL A 104 6.15 10.80 7.79
C VAL A 104 5.76 11.62 9.02
N LEU A 105 6.44 12.74 9.25
CA LEU A 105 6.34 13.56 10.47
C LEU A 105 5.31 14.70 10.35
N GLY A 106 4.59 14.83 9.23
CA GLY A 106 3.56 15.85 8.99
C GLY A 106 2.28 15.73 9.85
N GLY A 107 2.30 14.88 10.90
CA GLY A 107 1.17 14.59 11.76
C GLY A 107 0.17 13.58 11.19
N GLY A 108 -0.92 13.34 11.91
CA GLY A 108 -1.97 12.42 11.51
C GLY A 108 -2.78 11.89 12.69
N LYS A 109 -3.86 11.14 12.41
CA LYS A 109 -4.68 10.52 13.46
C LYS A 109 -4.00 9.31 14.12
N ARG A 110 -2.96 8.75 13.48
CA ARG A 110 -2.17 7.59 13.93
C ARG A 110 -3.03 6.40 14.40
N VAL A 111 -4.11 6.13 13.66
CA VAL A 111 -5.10 5.09 14.02
C VAL A 111 -4.46 3.71 14.09
N ARG A 112 -3.50 3.40 13.20
CA ARG A 112 -2.81 2.10 13.15
C ARG A 112 -1.92 1.87 14.37
N PRO A 113 -1.03 2.80 14.77
CA PRO A 113 -0.33 2.78 16.05
C PRO A 113 -1.26 2.58 17.25
N LEU A 114 -2.36 3.32 17.31
CA LEU A 114 -3.33 3.22 18.41
C LEU A 114 -3.95 1.81 18.49
N LEU A 115 -4.37 1.24 17.36
CA LEU A 115 -4.90 -0.13 17.32
C LEU A 115 -3.84 -1.17 17.69
N CYS A 116 -2.60 -0.99 17.21
CA CYS A 116 -1.48 -1.86 17.54
C CYS A 116 -1.21 -1.87 19.05
N GLN A 117 -1.14 -0.69 19.66
CA GLN A 117 -0.91 -0.52 21.09
C GLN A 117 -2.10 -0.94 21.96
N ALA A 118 -3.33 -0.78 21.46
CA ALA A 118 -4.52 -1.29 22.13
C ALA A 118 -4.48 -2.83 22.23
N ALA A 119 -3.98 -3.51 21.19
CA ALA A 119 -3.84 -4.97 21.21
C ALA A 119 -2.79 -5.48 22.21
N ARG A 120 -1.93 -4.61 22.76
CA ARG A 120 -0.87 -4.98 23.72
C ARG A 120 -1.41 -5.67 24.96
N SER A 121 -2.50 -5.16 25.53
CA SER A 121 -3.07 -5.68 26.79
C SER A 121 -3.59 -7.11 26.63
N ALA A 122 -4.10 -7.45 25.44
CA ALA A 122 -4.58 -8.78 25.12
C ALA A 122 -3.46 -9.77 24.76
N ALA A 123 -2.29 -9.29 24.34
CA ALA A 123 -1.20 -10.14 23.84
C ALA A 123 -0.02 -10.27 24.81
N GLY A 124 0.05 -9.46 25.87
CA GLY A 124 1.21 -9.43 26.78
C GLY A 124 2.51 -9.01 26.08
N ALA A 125 2.41 -8.18 25.03
CA ALA A 125 3.53 -7.87 24.16
C ALA A 125 4.52 -6.86 24.78
N ASN A 126 5.80 -6.96 24.40
CA ASN A 126 6.84 -6.03 24.81
C ASN A 126 6.50 -4.61 24.30
N PRO A 127 6.44 -3.60 25.19
CA PRO A 127 5.97 -2.26 24.83
C PRO A 127 6.89 -1.55 23.83
N VAL A 128 8.21 -1.68 23.98
CA VAL A 128 9.19 -1.05 23.08
C VAL A 128 9.13 -1.66 21.69
N ALA A 129 9.06 -2.99 21.61
CA ALA A 129 8.90 -3.67 20.33
C ALA A 129 7.60 -3.23 19.62
N LEU A 130 6.54 -2.97 20.38
CA LEU A 130 5.26 -2.55 19.83
C LEU A 130 5.26 -1.08 19.38
N ASP A 131 6.04 -0.21 20.03
CA ASP A 131 6.28 1.16 19.56
C ASP A 131 7.02 1.12 18.19
N MET A 132 8.04 0.26 18.04
CA MET A 132 8.73 0.07 16.75
C MET A 132 7.80 -0.49 15.66
N VAL A 133 7.00 -1.51 15.98
CA VAL A 133 6.01 -2.07 15.04
C VAL A 133 4.98 -1.01 14.63
N SER A 134 4.54 -0.19 15.58
CA SER A 134 3.60 0.90 15.33
C SER A 134 4.17 1.94 14.35
N ALA A 135 5.43 2.33 14.54
CA ALA A 135 6.14 3.22 13.64
C ALA A 135 6.29 2.60 12.24
N ALA A 136 6.69 1.33 12.14
CA ALA A 136 6.83 0.64 10.86
C ALA A 136 5.50 0.55 10.07
N LEU A 137 4.38 0.27 10.75
CA LEU A 137 3.04 0.25 10.15
C LEU A 137 2.65 1.62 9.59
N GLU A 138 3.02 2.68 10.28
CA GLU A 138 2.71 4.05 9.86
C GLU A 138 3.61 4.50 8.69
N MET A 139 4.91 4.14 8.69
CA MET A 139 5.79 4.35 7.53
C MET A 139 5.24 3.67 6.27
N MET A 140 4.78 2.42 6.40
CA MET A 140 4.17 1.68 5.29
C MET A 140 2.87 2.36 4.81
N HIS A 141 2.04 2.85 5.73
CA HIS A 141 0.82 3.57 5.38
C HIS A 141 1.11 4.85 4.58
N ILE A 142 2.12 5.61 4.98
CA ILE A 142 2.44 6.89 4.36
C ILE A 142 3.06 6.66 2.97
N TYR A 143 3.91 5.64 2.83
CA TYR A 143 4.37 5.18 1.52
C TYR A 143 3.21 4.91 0.56
N SER A 144 2.17 4.19 1.01
CA SER A 144 1.03 3.87 0.14
C SER A 144 0.27 5.13 -0.29
N LEU A 145 0.06 6.10 0.61
CA LEU A 145 -0.61 7.36 0.28
C LEU A 145 0.13 8.16 -0.79
N VAL A 146 1.45 8.27 -0.66
CA VAL A 146 2.30 8.96 -1.64
C VAL A 146 2.24 8.24 -2.99
N GLY A 147 2.34 6.90 -2.99
CA GLY A 147 2.21 6.07 -4.18
C GLY A 147 0.87 6.29 -4.89
N ASP A 148 -0.24 6.21 -4.17
CA ASP A 148 -1.60 6.37 -4.70
C ASP A 148 -1.83 7.78 -5.26
N ALA A 149 -1.33 8.81 -4.55
CA ALA A 149 -1.43 10.20 -4.98
C ALA A 149 -0.61 10.48 -6.24
N LEU A 150 0.64 10.01 -6.31
CA LEU A 150 1.50 10.18 -7.49
C LEU A 150 0.94 9.43 -8.71
N GLN A 151 0.43 8.21 -8.50
CA GLN A 151 -0.22 7.44 -9.56
C GLN A 151 -1.44 8.20 -10.12
N SER A 152 -2.28 8.76 -9.24
CA SER A 152 -3.43 9.59 -9.65
C SER A 152 -2.98 10.87 -10.37
N GLN A 153 -1.94 11.54 -9.86
CA GLN A 153 -1.38 12.76 -10.44
C GLN A 153 -0.79 12.51 -11.84
N ALA A 154 -0.22 11.33 -12.09
CA ALA A 154 0.24 10.95 -13.42
C ALA A 154 -0.91 10.96 -14.45
N PHE A 155 -2.06 10.37 -14.13
CA PHE A 155 -3.24 10.40 -15.01
C PHE A 155 -3.81 11.82 -15.19
N ILE A 156 -3.84 12.62 -14.13
CA ILE A 156 -4.23 14.04 -14.22
C ILE A 156 -3.29 14.81 -15.15
N THR A 157 -1.99 14.49 -15.12
CA THR A 157 -0.98 15.11 -15.99
C THR A 157 -1.21 14.71 -17.44
N LEU A 158 -1.48 13.43 -17.72
CA LEU A 158 -1.80 12.94 -19.07
C LEU A 158 -3.07 13.61 -19.65
N ARG A 159 -4.07 13.91 -18.82
CA ARG A 159 -5.28 14.66 -19.22
C ARG A 159 -4.96 16.08 -19.72
N ARG A 160 -3.83 16.66 -19.30
CA ARG A 160 -3.45 18.05 -19.63
C ARG A 160 -2.51 18.14 -20.82
N VAL A 161 -2.08 17.02 -21.39
CA VAL A 161 -1.24 16.99 -22.59
C VAL A 161 -1.99 17.67 -23.74
N PRO A 162 -1.37 18.58 -24.52
CA PRO A 162 -2.02 19.35 -25.59
C PRO A 162 -2.27 18.50 -26.85
N LEU A 163 -2.95 17.36 -26.69
CA LEU A 163 -3.38 16.45 -27.75
C LEU A 163 -4.90 16.30 -27.72
N VAL A 164 -5.48 15.81 -28.81
CA VAL A 164 -6.92 15.51 -28.86
C VAL A 164 -7.29 14.43 -27.85
N ALA A 165 -8.53 14.48 -27.35
CA ALA A 165 -9.01 13.61 -26.27
C ALA A 165 -8.82 12.11 -26.54
N ALA A 166 -8.93 11.69 -27.80
CA ALA A 166 -8.64 10.32 -28.20
C ALA A 166 -7.22 9.91 -27.79
N HIS A 167 -6.20 10.67 -28.21
CA HIS A 167 -4.80 10.39 -27.87
C HIS A 167 -4.52 10.47 -26.36
N GLN A 168 -5.14 11.41 -25.65
CA GLN A 168 -5.06 11.45 -24.17
C GLN A 168 -5.58 10.15 -23.54
N ALA A 169 -6.71 9.62 -24.01
CA ALA A 169 -7.26 8.36 -23.53
C ALA A 169 -6.32 7.17 -23.82
N LEU A 170 -5.65 7.17 -24.97
CA LEU A 170 -4.66 6.13 -25.32
C LEU A 170 -3.45 6.18 -24.39
N LEU A 171 -2.93 7.37 -24.09
CA LEU A 171 -1.83 7.56 -23.13
C LEU A 171 -2.21 7.06 -21.74
N MET A 172 -3.43 7.37 -21.28
CA MET A 172 -3.94 6.88 -20.00
C MET A 172 -4.08 5.35 -20.00
N GLY A 173 -4.64 4.77 -21.07
CA GLY A 173 -4.79 3.33 -21.20
C GLY A 173 -3.45 2.59 -21.19
N GLU A 174 -2.45 3.10 -21.90
CA GLU A 174 -1.09 2.54 -21.94
C GLU A 174 -0.44 2.57 -20.55
N LEU A 175 -0.50 3.72 -19.86
CA LEU A 175 0.05 3.83 -18.51
C LEU A 175 -0.67 2.90 -17.52
N ALA A 176 -2.01 2.82 -17.58
CA ALA A 176 -2.81 1.96 -16.71
C ALA A 176 -2.44 0.47 -16.87
N MET A 177 -2.28 0.00 -18.12
CA MET A 177 -1.84 -1.36 -18.40
C MET A 177 -0.42 -1.62 -17.91
N ALA A 178 0.47 -0.63 -18.06
CA ALA A 178 1.87 -0.76 -17.67
C ALA A 178 2.08 -0.82 -16.16
N VAL A 179 1.32 -0.06 -15.36
CA VAL A 179 1.44 -0.07 -13.89
C VAL A 179 0.58 -1.14 -13.22
N GLY A 180 -0.47 -1.63 -13.90
CA GLY A 180 -1.45 -2.57 -13.35
C GLY A 180 -0.97 -4.01 -13.15
N SER A 181 -1.90 -4.91 -12.83
CA SER A 181 -1.64 -6.31 -12.47
C SER A 181 -1.04 -7.16 -13.60
N LEU A 182 -1.24 -6.77 -14.85
CA LEU A 182 -0.61 -7.42 -16.01
C LEU A 182 0.77 -6.83 -16.37
N GLY A 183 1.13 -5.70 -15.74
CA GLY A 183 2.40 -5.00 -15.90
C GLY A 183 3.25 -5.01 -14.62
N MET A 184 3.73 -3.84 -14.22
CA MET A 184 4.68 -3.64 -13.12
C MET A 184 4.25 -4.31 -11.82
N ALA A 185 3.01 -4.10 -11.36
CA ALA A 185 2.52 -4.68 -10.11
C ALA A 185 2.50 -6.21 -10.16
N GLY A 186 2.11 -6.81 -11.29
CA GLY A 186 2.19 -8.26 -11.48
C GLY A 186 3.62 -8.79 -11.47
N GLY A 187 4.55 -8.07 -12.10
CA GLY A 187 5.96 -8.43 -12.09
C GLY A 187 6.59 -8.37 -10.70
N GLN A 188 6.20 -7.38 -9.88
CA GLN A 188 6.59 -7.30 -8.47
C GLN A 188 6.02 -8.48 -7.65
N MET A 189 4.78 -8.89 -7.91
CA MET A 189 4.19 -10.04 -7.23
C MET A 189 4.91 -11.35 -7.57
N ILE A 190 5.28 -11.55 -8.84
CA ILE A 190 6.05 -12.73 -9.26
C ILE A 190 7.40 -12.75 -8.54
N ASP A 191 8.10 -11.61 -8.48
CA ASP A 191 9.39 -11.47 -7.80
C ASP A 191 9.30 -11.82 -6.31
N ILE A 192 8.32 -11.24 -5.60
CA ILE A 192 8.06 -11.55 -4.18
C ILE A 192 7.75 -13.04 -3.98
N SER A 193 6.95 -13.62 -4.87
CA SER A 193 6.56 -15.04 -4.80
C SER A 193 7.71 -16.00 -5.12
N SER A 194 8.78 -15.50 -5.71
CA SER A 194 9.95 -16.29 -6.15
C SER A 194 11.09 -16.27 -5.13
N ILE A 195 10.95 -15.56 -4.00
CA ILE A 195 11.94 -15.54 -2.93
C ILE A 195 12.16 -16.96 -2.41
N GLY A 196 13.40 -17.44 -2.50
CA GLY A 196 13.77 -18.79 -2.07
C GLY A 196 13.43 -19.90 -3.08
N GLN A 197 13.03 -19.56 -4.31
CA GLN A 197 12.81 -20.52 -5.40
C GLN A 197 13.83 -20.32 -6.53
N GLU A 198 14.16 -21.41 -7.23
CA GLU A 198 14.91 -21.32 -8.48
C GLU A 198 13.95 -21.05 -9.65
N LEU A 199 14.18 -19.96 -10.38
CA LEU A 199 13.41 -19.62 -11.57
C LEU A 199 14.10 -20.13 -12.84
N GLY A 200 13.34 -20.81 -13.69
CA GLY A 200 13.78 -21.09 -15.05
C GLY A 200 13.89 -19.79 -15.87
N LEU A 201 14.70 -19.82 -16.93
CA LEU A 201 14.95 -18.64 -17.79
C LEU A 201 13.66 -17.96 -18.26
N ALA A 202 12.66 -18.72 -18.70
CA ALA A 202 11.39 -18.18 -19.18
C ALA A 202 10.60 -17.45 -18.08
N GLN A 203 10.65 -17.94 -16.84
CA GLN A 203 9.96 -17.32 -15.71
C GLN A 203 10.68 -16.04 -15.28
N LEU A 204 12.02 -16.07 -15.28
CA LEU A 204 12.85 -14.90 -15.00
C LEU A 204 12.64 -13.79 -16.04
N GLU A 205 12.59 -14.16 -17.33
CA GLU A 205 12.27 -13.23 -18.43
C GLU A 205 10.86 -12.65 -18.26
N GLN A 206 9.85 -13.47 -17.98
CA GLN A 206 8.48 -13.01 -17.76
C GLN A 206 8.38 -12.03 -16.58
N MET A 207 9.07 -12.33 -15.48
CA MET A 207 9.14 -11.45 -14.31
C MET A 207 9.74 -10.09 -14.69
N HIS A 208 10.91 -10.07 -15.34
CA HIS A 208 11.57 -8.81 -15.73
C HIS A 208 10.80 -8.01 -16.79
N GLN A 209 10.19 -8.69 -17.77
CA GLN A 209 9.33 -8.05 -18.77
C GLN A 209 8.16 -7.29 -18.14
N ARG A 210 7.64 -7.79 -17.01
CA ARG A 210 6.55 -7.16 -16.28
C ARG A 210 7.05 -6.13 -15.27
N LYS A 211 7.97 -6.50 -14.38
CA LYS A 211 8.46 -5.69 -13.25
C LYS A 211 9.11 -4.39 -13.71
N THR A 212 9.87 -4.44 -14.81
CA THR A 212 10.65 -3.30 -15.30
C THR A 212 10.36 -3.01 -16.77
N GLY A 213 10.22 -4.04 -17.60
CA GLY A 213 9.98 -3.89 -19.03
C GLY A 213 8.65 -3.20 -19.39
N ALA A 214 7.62 -3.33 -18.56
CA ALA A 214 6.29 -2.77 -18.84
C ALA A 214 6.32 -1.24 -18.94
N LEU A 215 6.95 -0.55 -17.97
CA LEU A 215 7.06 0.91 -17.99
C LEU A 215 8.02 1.42 -19.08
N ILE A 216 9.09 0.68 -19.38
CA ILE A 216 10.00 1.05 -20.48
C ILE A 216 9.26 0.98 -21.82
N ARG A 217 8.48 -0.08 -22.06
CA ARG A 217 7.66 -0.21 -23.26
C ARG A 217 6.59 0.87 -23.34
N ALA A 218 5.93 1.17 -22.22
CA ALA A 218 4.95 2.23 -22.16
C ALA A 218 5.54 3.59 -22.53
N ALA A 219 6.73 3.93 -22.03
CA ALA A 219 7.41 5.18 -22.37
C ALA A 219 7.61 5.34 -23.90
N LEU A 220 8.04 4.27 -24.59
CA LEU A 220 8.22 4.28 -26.04
C LEU A 220 6.89 4.37 -26.80
N ARG A 221 5.87 3.61 -26.38
CA ARG A 221 4.54 3.62 -27.01
C ARG A 221 3.85 4.96 -26.82
N MET A 222 3.91 5.52 -25.62
CA MET A 222 3.36 6.83 -25.30
C MET A 222 4.02 7.94 -26.12
N ALA A 223 5.34 7.87 -26.36
CA ALA A 223 6.00 8.81 -27.27
C ALA A 223 5.44 8.71 -28.70
N GLY A 224 5.21 7.49 -29.22
CA GLY A 224 4.58 7.29 -30.53
C GLY A 224 3.14 7.78 -30.60
N LEU A 225 2.37 7.64 -29.51
CA LEU A 225 1.01 8.16 -29.38
C LEU A 225 0.93 9.69 -29.33
N CYS A 226 2.05 10.39 -29.20
CA CYS A 226 2.12 11.84 -29.30
C CYS A 226 2.39 12.35 -30.73
N ALA A 227 2.61 11.46 -31.71
CA ALA A 227 2.84 11.85 -33.10
C ALA A 227 1.54 12.26 -33.80
N ASP A 228 1.61 13.21 -34.74
CA ASP A 228 0.45 13.70 -35.48
C ASP A 228 -0.17 12.62 -36.40
N ASP A 229 0.65 11.68 -36.87
CA ASP A 229 0.28 10.52 -37.67
C ASP A 229 0.24 9.22 -36.84
N ALA A 230 0.09 9.34 -35.51
CA ALA A 230 0.08 8.20 -34.63
C ALA A 230 -0.90 7.12 -35.14
N PRO A 231 -0.44 5.87 -35.27
CA PRO A 231 -1.32 4.80 -35.74
C PRO A 231 -2.49 4.66 -34.76
N PRO A 232 -3.67 4.22 -35.23
CA PRO A 232 -4.79 3.92 -34.35
C PRO A 232 -4.33 2.94 -33.26
N PHE A 233 -4.86 3.12 -32.05
CA PHE A 233 -4.42 2.37 -30.88
C PHE A 233 -4.43 0.87 -31.13
N ASP A 234 -3.25 0.31 -31.31
CA ASP A 234 -3.09 -1.12 -31.42
C ASP A 234 -2.87 -1.71 -30.03
N LEU A 235 -3.89 -2.41 -29.53
CA LEU A 235 -3.82 -3.22 -28.32
C LEU A 235 -2.87 -4.41 -28.48
N ALA A 236 -2.38 -4.70 -29.69
CA ALA A 236 -1.36 -5.71 -29.88
C ALA A 236 -0.10 -5.35 -29.08
N PRO A 237 0.42 -6.31 -28.29
CA PRO A 237 1.69 -6.11 -27.61
C PRO A 237 2.78 -5.87 -28.65
N TRP A 238 3.44 -4.72 -28.61
CA TRP A 238 4.73 -4.58 -29.30
C TRP A 238 5.70 -5.53 -28.61
N ILE A 239 5.93 -6.68 -29.26
CA ILE A 239 6.94 -7.63 -28.85
C ILE A 239 8.29 -7.00 -29.21
N VAL A 240 8.89 -6.27 -28.27
CA VAL A 240 10.33 -6.07 -28.30
C VAL A 240 10.94 -7.43 -27.93
N THR A 241 11.20 -8.28 -28.92
CA THR A 241 12.02 -9.47 -28.71
C THR A 241 13.44 -9.00 -28.52
N PRO A 242 14.06 -9.18 -27.33
CA PRO A 242 15.47 -8.87 -27.18
C PRO A 242 16.24 -9.80 -28.13
N ARG A 243 17.08 -9.25 -29.01
CA ARG A 243 18.06 -10.07 -29.73
C ARG A 243 18.92 -10.76 -28.67
N ARG A 244 18.95 -12.11 -28.68
CA ARG A 244 19.58 -13.01 -27.69
C ARG A 244 21.00 -12.63 -27.22
N SER A 245 21.72 -11.75 -27.92
CA SER A 245 23.10 -11.35 -27.62
C SER A 245 23.27 -10.13 -26.71
N ALA A 246 22.22 -9.36 -26.40
CA ALA A 246 22.37 -8.06 -25.71
C ALA A 246 22.54 -8.14 -24.18
N TRP A 247 22.32 -9.30 -23.55
CA TRP A 247 22.40 -9.45 -22.09
C TRP A 247 23.82 -9.36 -21.50
N ARG A 248 24.88 -9.42 -22.33
CA ARG A 248 26.29 -9.49 -21.86
C ARG A 248 27.05 -8.16 -21.84
N THR A 249 26.50 -7.08 -22.39
CA THR A 249 27.21 -5.80 -22.42
C THR A 249 26.33 -4.70 -21.87
N LYS A 250 26.86 -3.98 -20.88
CA LYS A 250 26.36 -2.69 -20.39
C LYS A 250 25.65 -1.91 -21.50
N TRP A 251 24.42 -1.49 -21.23
CA TRP A 251 23.59 -0.67 -22.10
C TRP A 251 24.38 0.51 -22.68
N SER A 252 24.75 0.44 -23.95
CA SER A 252 25.22 1.59 -24.73
C SER A 252 24.14 1.95 -25.75
N MET A 253 23.34 2.96 -25.46
CA MET A 253 22.46 3.59 -26.46
C MET A 253 23.29 4.60 -27.25
N THR A 254 23.54 4.33 -28.53
CA THR A 254 24.07 5.33 -29.47
C THR A 254 22.90 5.82 -30.30
N PHE A 255 22.53 7.09 -30.14
CA PHE A 255 21.52 7.74 -30.98
C PHE A 255 22.22 8.27 -32.25
N SER A 256 21.81 7.78 -33.42
CA SER A 256 22.07 8.47 -34.68
C SER A 256 20.80 9.19 -35.09
N MET A 257 20.82 10.53 -35.04
CA MET A 257 19.77 11.35 -35.66
C MET A 257 19.90 11.27 -37.19
N PRO A 258 18.79 11.17 -37.94
CA PRO A 258 18.81 11.38 -39.38
C PRO A 258 19.16 12.85 -39.69
N ARG A 259 19.91 13.07 -40.77
CA ARG A 259 20.11 14.41 -41.36
C ARG A 259 18.86 14.86 -42.09
#